data_AF-A0A0F3QB15-F1
#
_entry.id   AF-A0A0F3QB15-F1
#
_cell.length_a   1.000
_cell.length_b   1.000
_cell.length_c   1.000
_cell.angle_alpha   90.00
_cell.angle_beta   90.00
_cell.angle_gamma   90.00
#
_symmetry.space_group_name_H-M   'P 1'
#
loop_
_entity.id
_entity.type
_entity.pdbx_description
1 polymer ?
#
loop_
_entity_poly.entity_id
_entity_poly.type
_entity_poly.pdbx_seq_one_letter_code
_entity_poly.pdbx_strand_id
1 'polypeptide(L)'
;MYKDIRESTGETKAVYPYLKDGKSVKLESHKFDWNTPDPRIGFKDNMLVAMEGSVGYGIGGARVELEIGYERFKTKGIRDSGSKEDEADTVYLLAKELAYDVVTGQTDNLAAALAKTSGKDFVQFAKAVGISHPTIDGKVCSGKHAALAVSGNAEKRYEVEPAGGSSNGSTSQCSGLSNSSAEAAHKYLSKFVSLTGVGEGKNWPTGRSSDSSNRIVVGAPNSNAKAVAKDLVQELTTEEKTIVAGLLAKTIEGGEVVEIRAVSSTSVMVNACYDLLSEGLGVVPYACVGLGGNFVGVVDGHITPKLAYRLKAGLSYQLSPEISAFAGGFYHRVVGDGVYDDLPAQLPLP
;
A
#
# COMPACT_ATOMS: atom_id res chain seq x y z
N MET A 1 14.16 -1.90 12.08
CA MET A 1 13.98 -1.71 10.63
C MET A 1 12.86 -2.63 10.19
N TYR A 2 11.76 -2.09 9.69
CA TYR A 2 10.66 -2.91 9.16
C TYR A 2 10.98 -3.38 7.74
N LYS A 3 10.56 -4.61 7.41
CA LYS A 3 10.95 -5.29 6.18
C LYS A 3 9.85 -5.34 5.12
N ASP A 4 8.58 -5.35 5.52
CA ASP A 4 7.43 -5.52 4.62
C ASP A 4 6.14 -5.03 5.30
N ILE A 5 5.20 -4.45 4.54
CA ILE A 5 3.84 -4.09 4.96
C ILE A 5 2.89 -4.62 3.88
N ARG A 6 1.85 -5.35 4.29
CA ARG A 6 0.91 -5.97 3.36
C ARG A 6 -0.43 -6.21 4.01
N GLU A 7 -1.48 -6.23 3.19
CA GLU A 7 -2.81 -6.70 3.59
C GLU A 7 -2.77 -8.19 3.95
N SER A 8 -3.62 -8.59 4.90
CA SER A 8 -3.78 -9.99 5.31
C SER A 8 -4.35 -10.88 4.18
N THR A 9 -5.05 -10.28 3.22
CA THR A 9 -5.57 -10.96 2.02
C THR A 9 -4.45 -11.37 1.04
N GLY A 10 -3.27 -10.76 1.14
CA GLY A 10 -2.14 -10.99 0.23
C GLY A 10 -2.28 -10.33 -1.14
N GLU A 11 -3.21 -9.38 -1.30
CA GLU A 11 -3.45 -8.68 -2.57
C GLU A 11 -2.46 -7.53 -2.83
N THR A 12 -1.83 -7.01 -1.78
CA THR A 12 -0.83 -5.94 -1.89
C THR A 12 0.34 -6.37 -2.78
N LYS A 13 0.62 -5.61 -3.83
CA LYS A 13 1.76 -5.81 -4.73
C LYS A 13 2.94 -4.91 -4.41
N ALA A 14 2.66 -3.69 -3.96
CA ALA A 14 3.68 -2.73 -3.57
C ALA A 14 3.12 -1.71 -2.59
N VAL A 15 4.01 -1.13 -1.79
CA VAL A 15 3.71 -0.08 -0.82
C VAL A 15 4.28 1.25 -1.30
N TYR A 16 3.45 2.28 -1.39
CA TYR A 16 3.88 3.61 -1.84
C TYR A 16 3.74 4.67 -0.74
N PRO A 17 4.79 5.44 -0.41
CA PRO A 17 4.71 6.43 0.66
C PRO A 17 3.96 7.68 0.22
N TYR A 18 3.23 8.30 1.15
CA TYR A 18 2.50 9.55 0.94
C TYR A 18 3.43 10.77 1.00
N LEU A 19 3.30 11.63 0.00
CA LEU A 19 3.97 12.92 -0.14
C LEU A 19 3.25 13.98 0.72
N LYS A 20 3.67 14.11 1.98
CA LYS A 20 3.14 15.03 3.02
C LYS A 20 2.78 16.45 2.51
N ASP A 21 1.51 16.85 2.58
CA ASP A 21 1.05 18.22 2.27
C ASP A 21 0.47 18.97 3.49
N GLY A 22 0.58 18.39 4.69
CA GLY A 22 0.10 18.99 5.93
C GLY A 22 -1.43 19.00 6.08
N LYS A 23 -2.16 18.25 5.25
CA LYS A 23 -3.63 18.09 5.28
C LYS A 23 -4.01 16.64 5.57
N SER A 24 -5.31 16.38 5.78
CA SER A 24 -5.84 15.03 5.90
C SER A 24 -5.44 14.16 4.70
N VAL A 25 -5.20 12.87 4.96
CA VAL A 25 -4.84 11.88 3.96
C VAL A 25 -5.96 11.77 2.93
N LYS A 26 -5.63 11.99 1.65
CA LYS A 26 -6.54 11.80 0.53
C LYS A 26 -5.94 10.83 -0.46
N LEU A 27 -6.76 9.92 -1.00
CA LEU A 27 -6.36 9.02 -2.07
C LEU A 27 -6.38 9.76 -3.42
N GLU A 28 -5.37 10.62 -3.60
CA GLU A 28 -5.09 11.35 -4.84
C GLU A 28 -3.72 10.90 -5.34
N SER A 29 -3.64 10.49 -6.62
CA SER A 29 -2.43 9.91 -7.21
C SER A 29 -1.16 10.72 -6.98
N HIS A 30 -1.22 12.04 -7.17
CA HIS A 30 -0.08 12.95 -7.04
C HIS A 30 0.42 13.12 -5.59
N LYS A 31 -0.28 12.55 -4.61
CA LYS A 31 0.11 12.56 -3.22
C LYS A 31 0.85 11.31 -2.77
N PHE A 32 1.14 10.38 -3.67
CA PHE A 32 1.97 9.22 -3.38
C PHE A 32 3.23 9.24 -4.24
N ASP A 33 4.35 8.82 -3.66
CA ASP A 33 5.58 8.64 -4.41
C ASP A 33 5.58 7.28 -5.10
N TRP A 34 5.08 7.27 -6.33
CA TRP A 34 5.05 6.08 -7.18
C TRP A 34 6.42 5.62 -7.67
N ASN A 35 7.49 6.41 -7.46
CA ASN A 35 8.84 6.09 -7.92
C ASN A 35 9.66 5.32 -6.88
N THR A 36 9.21 5.30 -5.61
CA THR A 36 9.89 4.62 -4.50
C THR A 36 8.98 3.55 -3.90
N PRO A 37 8.68 2.45 -4.62
CA PRO A 37 7.91 1.33 -4.05
C PRO A 37 8.70 0.65 -2.93
N ASP A 38 7.96 0.10 -1.97
CA ASP A 38 8.45 -0.68 -0.82
C ASP A 38 9.58 0.02 -0.04
N PRO A 39 9.33 1.25 0.45
CA PRO A 39 10.35 2.02 1.13
C PRO A 39 10.74 1.37 2.47
N ARG A 40 12.04 1.38 2.76
CA ARG A 40 12.56 0.97 4.06
C ARG A 40 12.18 1.98 5.13
N ILE A 41 11.36 1.56 6.11
CA ILE A 41 10.95 2.42 7.22
C ILE A 41 12.05 2.45 8.29
N GLY A 42 12.68 3.60 8.40
CA GLY A 42 13.61 3.94 9.48
C GLY A 42 12.90 4.58 10.66
N PHE A 43 13.48 4.45 11.84
CA PHE A 43 13.02 5.13 13.06
C PHE A 43 14.17 5.96 13.62
N LYS A 44 13.84 7.08 14.27
CA LYS A 44 14.81 7.93 14.96
C LYS A 44 15.35 7.19 16.18
N ASP A 45 16.65 7.31 16.39
CA ASP A 45 17.30 6.83 17.61
C ASP A 45 16.88 7.76 18.74
N ASN A 46 15.92 7.33 19.57
CA ASN A 46 15.44 8.14 20.68
C ASN A 46 16.32 7.91 21.89
N MET A 47 17.39 8.70 22.01
CA MET A 47 18.35 8.62 23.13
C MET A 47 17.74 9.00 24.50
N LEU A 48 16.53 9.59 24.53
CA LEU A 48 15.99 10.29 25.72
C LEU A 48 14.59 9.82 26.18
N VAL A 49 13.97 8.82 25.55
CA VAL A 49 12.54 8.46 25.80
C VAL A 49 12.34 7.02 26.28
N ALA A 50 13.36 6.44 26.92
CA ALA A 50 13.21 5.18 27.66
C ALA A 50 13.10 5.51 29.15
N MET A 51 11.91 5.37 29.71
CA MET A 51 11.70 5.50 31.16
C MET A 51 11.29 4.15 31.70
N GLU A 52 11.96 3.72 32.77
CA GLU A 52 11.70 2.44 33.42
C GLU A 52 11.57 2.67 34.92
N GLY A 53 10.47 2.20 35.49
CA GLY A 53 10.23 2.19 36.92
C GLY A 53 10.07 0.75 37.37
N SER A 54 10.64 0.42 38.54
CA SER A 54 10.43 -0.87 39.17
C SER A 54 9.94 -0.71 40.60
N VAL A 55 9.12 -1.66 41.05
CA VAL A 55 8.70 -1.84 42.43
C VAL A 55 8.96 -3.28 42.80
N GLY A 56 9.59 -3.51 43.95
CA GLY A 56 10.02 -4.84 44.32
C GLY A 56 10.09 -5.07 45.81
N TYR A 57 10.30 -6.33 46.17
CA TYR A 57 10.50 -6.78 47.53
C TYR A 57 11.77 -7.62 47.62
N GLY A 58 12.65 -7.26 48.56
CA GLY A 58 13.89 -7.95 48.83
C GLY A 58 13.83 -8.72 50.15
N ILE A 59 14.38 -9.93 50.16
CA ILE A 59 14.61 -10.72 51.37
C ILE A 59 16.03 -11.30 51.30
N GLY A 60 16.91 -10.83 52.17
CA GLY A 60 18.33 -11.21 52.13
C GLY A 60 18.97 -10.81 50.80
N GLY A 61 19.63 -11.76 50.14
CA GLY A 61 20.24 -11.55 48.81
C GLY A 61 19.28 -11.73 47.63
N ALA A 62 18.00 -12.08 47.85
CA ALA A 62 17.04 -12.26 46.75
C ALA A 62 16.08 -11.06 46.64
N ARG A 63 15.78 -10.63 45.41
CA ARG A 63 14.81 -9.57 45.12
C ARG A 63 13.84 -9.99 44.03
N VAL A 64 12.56 -9.66 44.17
CA VAL A 64 11.56 -9.77 43.11
C VAL A 64 11.13 -8.37 42.73
N GLU A 65 11.21 -8.04 41.44
CA GLU A 65 10.94 -6.69 40.92
C GLU A 65 9.89 -6.77 39.81
N LEU A 66 8.79 -6.04 39.97
CA LEU A 66 7.88 -5.70 38.88
C LEU A 66 8.39 -4.42 38.23
N GLU A 67 8.59 -4.48 36.93
CA GLU A 67 9.23 -3.43 36.15
C GLU A 67 8.38 -3.03 34.96
N ILE A 68 8.19 -1.73 34.80
CA ILE A 68 7.42 -1.14 33.72
C ILE A 68 8.31 -0.17 32.99
N GLY A 69 8.56 -0.46 31.72
CA GLY A 69 9.34 0.39 30.81
C GLY A 69 8.46 0.92 29.69
N TYR A 70 8.64 2.18 29.32
CA TYR A 70 8.02 2.77 28.14
C TYR A 70 9.10 3.31 27.20
N GLU A 71 9.03 2.90 25.95
CA GLU A 71 9.86 3.38 24.85
C GLU A 71 8.98 3.82 23.69
N ARG A 72 9.34 4.94 23.06
CA ARG A 72 8.68 5.41 21.83
C ARG A 72 9.75 5.70 20.81
N PHE A 73 9.56 5.25 19.58
CA PHE A 73 10.44 5.46 18.43
C PHE A 73 9.67 6.15 17.32
N LYS A 74 9.99 7.41 17.03
CA LYS A 74 9.34 8.17 15.94
C LYS A 74 9.89 7.68 14.59
N THR A 75 9.07 7.67 13.55
CA THR A 75 9.54 7.34 12.19
C THR A 75 10.51 8.40 11.67
N LYS A 76 11.49 7.97 10.85
CA LYS A 76 12.32 8.88 10.05
C LYS A 76 11.50 9.25 8.80
N GLY A 77 11.21 10.53 8.63
CA GLY A 77 10.50 11.02 7.45
C GLY A 77 11.27 10.71 6.17
N ILE A 78 10.56 10.25 5.14
CA ILE A 78 11.09 10.07 3.79
C ILE A 78 10.88 11.41 3.07
N ARG A 79 11.90 12.29 3.04
CA ARG A 79 11.89 13.45 2.12
C ARG A 79 13.24 13.85 1.55
N ASP A 80 13.14 14.15 0.27
CA ASP A 80 14.09 14.71 -0.68
C ASP A 80 14.52 16.13 -0.26
N SER A 81 15.81 16.45 -0.36
CA SER A 81 16.43 17.76 -0.12
C SER A 81 16.49 18.34 1.33
N GLY A 82 17.57 18.04 2.03
CA GLY A 82 18.49 19.07 2.56
C GLY A 82 18.12 19.99 3.74
N SER A 83 16.96 19.90 4.41
CA SER A 83 16.74 20.73 5.60
C SER A 83 15.85 20.10 6.67
N LYS A 84 16.40 20.11 7.91
CA LYS A 84 15.86 19.83 9.26
C LYS A 84 14.73 18.80 9.39
N GLU A 85 15.00 17.78 10.20
CA GLU A 85 14.16 16.63 10.49
C GLU A 85 12.80 16.95 11.14
N ASP A 86 11.83 17.44 10.35
CA ASP A 86 10.46 17.59 10.83
C ASP A 86 9.72 16.24 10.84
N GLU A 87 9.06 15.99 11.96
CA GLU A 87 8.25 14.81 12.24
C GLU A 87 7.18 14.62 11.15
N ALA A 88 7.12 13.44 10.54
CA ALA A 88 6.15 13.15 9.48
C ALA A 88 5.36 11.90 9.86
N ASP A 89 4.03 12.04 9.88
CA ASP A 89 3.14 10.90 9.83
C ASP A 89 3.42 10.17 8.51
N THR A 90 4.00 8.97 8.59
CA THR A 90 4.33 8.20 7.39
C THR A 90 3.13 7.35 7.01
N VAL A 91 2.41 7.84 6.03
CA VAL A 91 1.21 7.22 5.47
C VAL A 91 1.61 6.44 4.22
N TYR A 92 1.06 5.24 4.05
CA TYR A 92 1.45 4.32 2.99
C TYR A 92 0.21 3.77 2.27
N LEU A 93 0.20 3.86 0.93
CA LEU A 93 -0.79 3.19 0.09
C LEU A 93 -0.38 1.74 -0.15
N LEU A 94 -1.31 0.82 0.13
CA LEU A 94 -1.20 -0.59 -0.24
C LEU A 94 -1.77 -0.76 -1.64
N ALA A 95 -0.90 -0.66 -2.66
CA ALA A 95 -1.33 -0.76 -4.05
C ALA A 95 -1.49 -2.23 -4.47
N LYS A 96 -2.58 -2.50 -5.17
CA LYS A 96 -2.92 -3.82 -5.72
C LYS A 96 -2.49 -3.91 -7.20
N GLU A 97 -2.87 -5.03 -7.83
CA GLU A 97 -2.38 -5.48 -9.14
C GLU A 97 -2.54 -4.45 -10.26
N LEU A 98 -3.73 -3.85 -10.45
CA LEU A 98 -4.01 -2.91 -11.53
C LEU A 98 -3.20 -1.61 -11.38
N ALA A 99 -3.20 -0.98 -10.20
CA ALA A 99 -2.44 0.23 -9.96
C ALA A 99 -0.93 -0.01 -10.15
N TYR A 100 -0.42 -1.13 -9.62
CA TYR A 100 0.99 -1.51 -9.76
C TYR A 100 1.39 -1.78 -11.22
N ASP A 101 0.60 -2.57 -11.95
CA ASP A 101 0.92 -2.98 -13.31
C ASP A 101 0.87 -1.80 -14.30
N VAL A 102 -0.01 -0.82 -14.09
CA VAL A 102 -0.05 0.41 -14.90
C VAL A 102 1.23 1.24 -14.73
N VAL A 103 1.65 1.49 -13.49
CA VAL A 103 2.82 2.34 -13.21
C VAL A 103 4.10 1.65 -13.66
N THR A 104 4.20 0.34 -13.49
CA THR A 104 5.39 -0.45 -13.88
C THR A 104 5.38 -0.87 -15.35
N GLY A 105 4.29 -0.64 -16.08
CA GLY A 105 4.18 -0.95 -17.51
C GLY A 105 4.02 -2.43 -17.84
N GLN A 106 3.53 -3.25 -16.90
CA GLN A 106 3.31 -4.69 -17.06
C GLN A 106 2.05 -4.96 -17.90
N THR A 107 2.14 -4.71 -19.21
CA THR A 107 0.97 -4.73 -20.13
C THR A 107 0.19 -6.04 -20.10
N ASP A 108 0.87 -7.20 -20.08
CA ASP A 108 0.21 -8.50 -20.11
C ASP A 108 -0.46 -8.85 -18.77
N ASN A 109 0.18 -8.52 -17.64
CA ASN A 109 -0.41 -8.71 -16.31
C ASN A 109 -1.61 -7.77 -16.12
N LEU A 110 -1.48 -6.51 -16.52
CA LEU A 110 -2.56 -5.53 -16.50
C LEU A 110 -3.75 -6.01 -17.33
N ALA A 111 -3.51 -6.54 -18.53
CA ALA A 111 -4.58 -7.09 -19.38
C ALA A 111 -5.28 -8.29 -18.72
N ALA A 112 -4.52 -9.16 -18.06
CA ALA A 112 -5.07 -10.32 -17.37
C ALA A 112 -5.88 -9.91 -16.12
N ALA A 113 -5.42 -8.92 -15.37
CA ALA A 113 -6.12 -8.37 -14.21
C ALA A 113 -7.40 -7.62 -14.63
N LEU A 114 -7.34 -6.74 -15.62
CA LEU A 114 -8.50 -6.04 -16.18
C LEU A 114 -9.56 -7.02 -16.71
N ALA A 115 -9.14 -8.13 -17.32
CA ALA A 115 -10.07 -9.14 -17.81
C ALA A 115 -10.89 -9.82 -16.71
N LYS A 116 -10.39 -9.84 -15.47
CA LYS A 116 -11.10 -10.36 -14.29
C LYS A 116 -12.02 -9.30 -13.66
N THR A 117 -11.82 -8.02 -13.97
CA THR A 117 -12.66 -6.93 -13.48
C THR A 117 -14.06 -7.00 -14.08
N SER A 118 -15.09 -6.83 -13.25
CA SER A 118 -16.47 -6.78 -13.74
C SER A 118 -16.68 -5.58 -14.66
N GLY A 119 -17.53 -5.73 -15.68
CA GLY A 119 -17.86 -4.61 -16.57
C GLY A 119 -18.47 -3.41 -15.84
N LYS A 120 -19.17 -3.63 -14.72
CA LYS A 120 -19.74 -2.55 -13.89
C LYS A 120 -18.65 -1.73 -13.22
N ASP A 121 -17.64 -2.37 -12.64
CA ASP A 121 -16.54 -1.67 -11.96
C ASP A 121 -15.65 -0.96 -12.98
N PHE A 122 -15.38 -1.60 -14.12
CA PHE A 122 -14.64 -0.97 -15.22
C PHE A 122 -15.35 0.27 -15.77
N VAL A 123 -16.69 0.26 -15.86
CA VAL A 123 -17.48 1.44 -16.23
C VAL A 123 -17.33 2.56 -15.20
N GLN A 124 -17.29 2.25 -13.90
CA GLN A 124 -17.09 3.26 -12.85
C GLN A 124 -15.72 3.93 -13.00
N PHE A 125 -14.67 3.13 -13.20
CA PHE A 125 -13.33 3.63 -13.49
C PHE A 125 -13.29 4.53 -14.73
N ALA A 126 -13.83 4.06 -15.86
CA ALA A 126 -13.86 4.84 -17.11
C ALA A 126 -14.63 6.16 -16.97
N LYS A 127 -15.74 6.17 -16.22
CA LYS A 127 -16.47 7.40 -15.90
C LYS A 127 -15.65 8.35 -15.03
N ALA A 128 -14.95 7.84 -14.03
CA ALA A 128 -14.09 8.63 -13.17
C ALA A 128 -12.95 9.29 -13.98
N VAL A 129 -12.33 8.55 -14.91
CA VAL A 129 -11.34 9.09 -15.85
C VAL A 129 -11.95 10.20 -16.71
N GLY A 130 -13.11 9.96 -17.33
CA GLY A 130 -13.78 10.95 -18.17
C GLY A 130 -14.16 12.25 -17.46
N ILE A 131 -14.56 12.18 -16.18
CA ILE A 131 -14.92 13.36 -15.38
C ILE A 131 -13.68 14.12 -14.93
N SER A 132 -12.65 13.42 -14.46
CA SER A 132 -11.50 14.04 -13.79
C SER A 132 -10.37 14.41 -14.74
N HIS A 133 -10.16 13.62 -15.81
CA HIS A 133 -9.02 13.72 -16.71
C HIS A 133 -9.43 13.47 -18.17
N PRO A 134 -10.20 14.38 -18.80
CA PRO A 134 -10.71 14.21 -20.16
C PRO A 134 -9.62 14.03 -21.22
N THR A 135 -8.41 14.55 -20.99
CA THR A 135 -7.24 14.31 -21.86
C THR A 135 -6.82 12.85 -21.86
N ILE A 136 -6.82 12.18 -20.69
CA ILE A 136 -6.51 10.75 -20.56
C ILE A 136 -7.65 9.93 -21.17
N ASP A 137 -8.90 10.33 -20.91
CA ASP A 137 -10.09 9.68 -21.49
C ASP A 137 -10.02 9.62 -23.03
N GLY A 138 -9.51 10.67 -23.67
CA GLY A 138 -9.33 10.75 -25.12
C GLY A 138 -8.15 9.97 -25.70
N LYS A 139 -7.24 9.44 -24.86
CA LYS A 139 -6.08 8.64 -25.28
C LYS A 139 -6.37 7.13 -25.26
N VAL A 140 -7.34 6.71 -24.47
CA VAL A 140 -7.63 5.28 -24.23
C VAL A 140 -8.86 4.87 -25.03
N CYS A 141 -8.79 3.72 -25.73
CA CYS A 141 -9.84 3.26 -26.64
C CYS A 141 -10.21 4.27 -27.73
N SER A 142 -9.29 5.12 -28.16
CA SER A 142 -9.54 6.14 -29.19
C SER A 142 -8.92 5.81 -30.55
N GLY A 143 -8.07 4.79 -30.60
CA GLY A 143 -7.26 4.42 -31.76
C GLY A 143 -7.85 3.32 -32.64
N LYS A 144 -6.96 2.74 -33.45
CA LYS A 144 -7.27 1.68 -34.43
C LYS A 144 -6.39 0.43 -34.32
N HIS A 145 -5.45 0.43 -33.38
CA HIS A 145 -4.38 -0.58 -33.33
C HIS A 145 -4.91 -1.99 -33.00
N ALA A 146 -6.10 -2.09 -32.41
CA ALA A 146 -6.74 -3.34 -32.01
C ALA A 146 -7.95 -3.68 -32.91
N ALA A 147 -8.11 -3.01 -34.06
CA ALA A 147 -9.18 -3.32 -34.99
C ALA A 147 -9.13 -4.80 -35.42
N LEU A 148 -10.26 -5.49 -35.31
CA LEU A 148 -10.41 -6.92 -35.67
C LEU A 148 -10.57 -7.14 -37.19
N ALA A 149 -10.22 -6.13 -38.00
CA ALA A 149 -10.77 -5.91 -39.33
C ALA A 149 -10.57 -7.09 -40.30
N VAL A 150 -11.67 -7.47 -40.96
CA VAL A 150 -11.70 -8.40 -42.11
C VAL A 150 -11.85 -7.65 -43.44
N SER A 151 -12.08 -6.33 -43.44
CA SER A 151 -12.09 -5.49 -44.66
C SER A 151 -11.74 -4.04 -44.33
N GLY A 152 -10.80 -3.45 -45.08
CA GLY A 152 -10.14 -2.18 -44.75
C GLY A 152 -11.05 -0.99 -44.39
N ASN A 153 -10.64 -0.25 -43.36
CA ASN A 153 -11.06 1.13 -43.07
C ASN A 153 -12.58 1.33 -42.90
N ALA A 154 -13.29 0.42 -42.22
CA ALA A 154 -14.76 0.44 -42.12
C ALA A 154 -15.30 1.01 -40.80
N GLU A 155 -14.68 0.66 -39.67
CA GLU A 155 -15.22 0.92 -38.33
C GLU A 155 -15.05 2.38 -37.91
N LYS A 156 -16.17 3.13 -37.88
CA LYS A 156 -16.21 4.56 -37.52
C LYS A 156 -16.63 4.83 -36.08
N ARG A 157 -17.39 3.93 -35.49
CA ARG A 157 -18.09 4.19 -34.22
C ARG A 157 -18.24 2.94 -33.36
N TYR A 158 -18.52 3.18 -32.08
CA TYR A 158 -18.83 2.16 -31.10
C TYR A 158 -20.33 1.87 -31.02
N GLU A 159 -20.69 0.58 -31.03
CA GLU A 159 -22.05 0.09 -30.82
C GLU A 159 -22.06 -1.22 -30.04
N VAL A 160 -23.18 -1.52 -29.37
CA VAL A 160 -23.38 -2.78 -28.63
C VAL A 160 -23.38 -3.98 -29.57
N GLU A 161 -24.08 -3.89 -30.69
CA GLU A 161 -24.12 -4.92 -31.74
C GLU A 161 -23.47 -4.35 -33.00
N PRO A 162 -22.20 -4.72 -33.29
CA PRO A 162 -21.48 -4.22 -34.46
C PRO A 162 -22.20 -4.55 -35.78
N ALA A 163 -22.23 -3.59 -36.69
CA ALA A 163 -22.77 -3.72 -38.03
C ALA A 163 -21.69 -3.45 -39.08
N GLY A 164 -21.74 -4.23 -40.17
CA GLY A 164 -20.84 -4.07 -41.30
C GLY A 164 -21.20 -2.84 -42.13
N GLY A 165 -20.24 -2.33 -42.89
CA GLY A 165 -20.50 -1.27 -43.85
C GLY A 165 -19.22 -0.78 -44.53
N SER A 166 -19.29 -0.49 -45.83
CA SER A 166 -18.12 -0.12 -46.64
C SER A 166 -17.40 1.16 -46.17
N SER A 167 -18.06 2.00 -45.36
CA SER A 167 -17.46 3.21 -44.79
C SER A 167 -18.15 3.72 -43.51
N ASN A 168 -19.08 2.96 -42.92
CA ASN A 168 -19.87 3.35 -41.75
C ASN A 168 -20.05 2.18 -40.77
N GLY A 169 -19.12 1.22 -40.78
CA GLY A 169 -19.14 0.08 -39.88
C GLY A 169 -19.02 0.51 -38.42
N SER A 170 -19.49 -0.35 -37.52
CA SER A 170 -19.37 -0.15 -36.08
C SER A 170 -18.59 -1.30 -35.44
N THR A 171 -18.12 -1.07 -34.22
CA THR A 171 -17.34 -2.04 -33.45
C THR A 171 -17.68 -1.95 -31.97
N SER A 172 -17.36 -3.00 -31.24
CA SER A 172 -17.33 -3.02 -29.77
C SER A 172 -15.92 -3.33 -29.26
N GLN A 173 -14.91 -3.22 -30.13
CA GLN A 173 -13.51 -3.43 -29.81
C GLN A 173 -12.84 -2.11 -29.42
N CYS A 174 -12.37 -1.98 -28.18
CA CYS A 174 -11.55 -0.87 -27.73
C CYS A 174 -10.36 -0.67 -28.67
N SER A 175 -10.13 0.58 -29.08
CA SER A 175 -9.12 0.95 -30.09
C SER A 175 -9.27 0.18 -31.41
N GLY A 176 -10.52 -0.13 -31.77
CA GLY A 176 -10.93 -0.81 -33.00
C GLY A 176 -11.50 0.13 -34.07
N LEU A 177 -11.38 1.45 -33.93
CA LEU A 177 -11.91 2.45 -34.86
C LEU A 177 -11.02 2.56 -36.10
N SER A 178 -11.09 1.55 -36.98
CA SER A 178 -10.17 1.43 -38.12
C SER A 178 -10.32 2.54 -39.17
N ASN A 179 -11.49 3.18 -39.24
CA ASN A 179 -11.78 4.23 -40.21
C ASN A 179 -10.99 5.52 -39.91
N SER A 180 -10.27 6.07 -40.91
CA SER A 180 -9.53 7.33 -40.79
C SER A 180 -10.41 8.53 -40.40
N SER A 181 -11.70 8.47 -40.74
CA SER A 181 -12.73 9.46 -40.40
C SER A 181 -13.63 8.96 -39.25
N ALA A 182 -13.08 8.17 -38.33
CA ALA A 182 -13.78 7.75 -37.11
C ALA A 182 -14.34 8.96 -36.35
N GLU A 183 -15.57 8.79 -35.86
CA GLU A 183 -16.35 9.87 -35.28
C GLU A 183 -15.73 10.36 -33.97
N ALA A 184 -15.53 11.68 -33.84
CA ALA A 184 -14.88 12.26 -32.67
C ALA A 184 -15.60 11.90 -31.36
N ALA A 185 -16.94 11.79 -31.38
CA ALA A 185 -17.75 11.42 -30.22
C ALA A 185 -17.49 10.00 -29.69
N HIS A 186 -16.76 9.17 -30.42
CA HIS A 186 -16.42 7.79 -30.03
C HIS A 186 -14.97 7.63 -29.56
N LYS A 187 -14.13 8.68 -29.65
CA LYS A 187 -12.70 8.61 -29.33
C LYS A 187 -12.38 8.81 -27.84
N TYR A 188 -13.15 8.15 -26.98
CA TYR A 188 -13.01 8.27 -25.53
C TYR A 188 -13.28 6.94 -24.84
N LEU A 189 -12.53 6.63 -23.77
CA LEU A 189 -12.76 5.45 -22.94
C LEU A 189 -14.17 5.44 -22.32
N SER A 190 -14.61 6.58 -21.78
CA SER A 190 -15.95 6.78 -21.24
C SER A 190 -17.04 6.48 -22.29
N LYS A 191 -16.78 6.84 -23.56
CA LYS A 191 -17.69 6.58 -24.68
C LYS A 191 -17.66 5.11 -25.09
N PHE A 192 -16.50 4.50 -25.17
CA PHE A 192 -16.36 3.06 -25.39
C PHE A 192 -17.22 2.27 -24.39
N VAL A 193 -17.06 2.47 -23.08
CA VAL A 193 -17.81 1.67 -22.08
C VAL A 193 -19.31 1.93 -22.12
N SER A 194 -19.74 3.16 -22.45
CA SER A 194 -21.16 3.52 -22.49
C SER A 194 -21.89 3.06 -23.75
N LEU A 195 -21.19 3.00 -24.89
CA LEU A 195 -21.80 2.71 -26.20
C LEU A 195 -21.70 1.24 -26.60
N THR A 196 -20.92 0.45 -25.87
CA THR A 196 -20.71 -0.99 -26.15
C THR A 196 -21.39 -1.92 -25.14
N GLY A 197 -22.09 -1.40 -24.15
CA GLY A 197 -22.88 -2.22 -23.20
C GLY A 197 -22.03 -2.94 -22.16
N VAL A 198 -20.81 -2.46 -21.85
CA VAL A 198 -19.91 -3.08 -20.85
C VAL A 198 -20.58 -3.21 -19.48
N GLY A 199 -21.30 -2.17 -19.04
CA GLY A 199 -22.03 -2.20 -17.75
C GLY A 199 -23.21 -3.17 -17.70
N GLU A 200 -23.67 -3.63 -18.87
CA GLU A 200 -24.78 -4.59 -19.03
C GLU A 200 -24.26 -6.03 -19.18
N GLY A 201 -22.94 -6.25 -19.02
CA GLY A 201 -22.32 -7.55 -19.20
C GLY A 201 -22.10 -7.94 -20.66
N LYS A 202 -22.10 -6.98 -21.58
CA LYS A 202 -21.83 -7.19 -23.02
C LYS A 202 -20.43 -6.70 -23.38
N ASN A 203 -19.82 -7.35 -24.37
CA ASN A 203 -18.58 -6.91 -25.01
C ASN A 203 -17.37 -6.65 -24.06
N TRP A 204 -17.39 -7.21 -22.85
CA TRP A 204 -16.27 -7.18 -21.91
C TRP A 204 -16.04 -8.57 -21.33
N PRO A 205 -14.79 -9.05 -21.22
CA PRO A 205 -13.52 -8.40 -21.59
C PRO A 205 -13.12 -8.60 -23.06
N THR A 206 -13.99 -9.21 -23.89
CA THR A 206 -13.71 -9.51 -25.30
C THR A 206 -14.58 -8.66 -26.22
N GLY A 207 -13.94 -7.98 -27.16
CA GLY A 207 -14.58 -7.13 -28.15
C GLY A 207 -15.02 -7.88 -29.40
N ARG A 208 -15.86 -7.23 -30.19
CA ARG A 208 -16.44 -7.77 -31.42
C ARG A 208 -16.45 -6.69 -32.50
N SER A 209 -16.34 -7.07 -33.77
CA SER A 209 -16.59 -6.21 -34.93
C SER A 209 -17.52 -6.92 -35.90
N SER A 210 -17.89 -6.28 -36.99
CA SER A 210 -18.58 -6.92 -38.11
C SER A 210 -17.72 -6.87 -39.37
N ASP A 211 -17.72 -7.96 -40.13
CA ASP A 211 -17.09 -7.99 -41.45
C ASP A 211 -17.98 -7.33 -42.53
N SER A 212 -17.46 -7.25 -43.76
CA SER A 212 -18.15 -6.69 -44.93
C SER A 212 -19.42 -7.45 -45.34
N SER A 213 -19.57 -8.70 -44.90
CA SER A 213 -20.76 -9.54 -45.12
C SER A 213 -21.74 -9.46 -43.95
N ASN A 214 -21.56 -8.48 -43.06
CA ASN A 214 -22.35 -8.27 -41.86
C ASN A 214 -22.31 -9.46 -40.88
N ARG A 215 -21.22 -10.23 -40.87
CA ARG A 215 -21.00 -11.32 -39.91
C ARG A 215 -20.18 -10.81 -38.75
N ILE A 216 -20.57 -11.19 -37.54
CA ILE A 216 -19.87 -10.80 -36.33
C ILE A 216 -18.54 -11.55 -36.22
N VAL A 217 -17.46 -10.78 -36.10
CA VAL A 217 -16.10 -11.25 -35.79
C VAL A 217 -15.88 -11.03 -34.30
N VAL A 218 -15.67 -12.12 -33.56
CA VAL A 218 -15.32 -12.06 -32.15
C VAL A 218 -13.80 -11.97 -32.01
N GLY A 219 -13.33 -11.04 -31.20
CA GLY A 219 -11.90 -10.89 -30.93
C GLY A 219 -11.32 -12.10 -30.22
N ALA A 220 -9.98 -12.19 -30.20
CA ALA A 220 -9.30 -13.17 -29.36
C ALA A 220 -9.70 -12.99 -27.88
N PRO A 221 -9.59 -14.03 -27.04
CA PRO A 221 -9.89 -13.92 -25.62
C PRO A 221 -9.22 -12.69 -24.98
N ASN A 222 -10.04 -11.91 -24.28
CA ASN A 222 -9.69 -10.69 -23.56
C ASN A 222 -9.22 -9.53 -24.47
N SER A 223 -9.66 -9.49 -25.74
CA SER A 223 -9.19 -8.48 -26.70
C SER A 223 -9.44 -7.03 -26.27
N ASN A 224 -10.53 -6.74 -25.55
CA ASN A 224 -10.78 -5.39 -25.04
C ASN A 224 -9.87 -5.07 -23.85
N ALA A 225 -9.74 -5.98 -22.89
CA ALA A 225 -8.82 -5.79 -21.76
C ALA A 225 -7.37 -5.60 -22.23
N LYS A 226 -6.93 -6.35 -23.25
CA LYS A 226 -5.60 -6.19 -23.88
C LYS A 226 -5.42 -4.83 -24.55
N ALA A 227 -6.43 -4.37 -25.29
CA ALA A 227 -6.38 -3.05 -25.94
C ALA A 227 -6.33 -1.91 -24.92
N VAL A 228 -7.16 -1.98 -23.87
CA VAL A 228 -7.15 -1.00 -22.76
C VAL A 228 -5.79 -1.00 -22.08
N ALA A 229 -5.26 -2.17 -21.69
CA ALA A 229 -3.95 -2.27 -21.04
C ALA A 229 -2.84 -1.67 -21.90
N LYS A 230 -2.87 -1.95 -23.20
CA LYS A 230 -1.90 -1.40 -24.15
C LYS A 230 -2.00 0.12 -24.23
N ASP A 231 -3.20 0.68 -24.34
CA ASP A 231 -3.40 2.13 -24.37
C ASP A 231 -2.92 2.79 -23.06
N LEU A 232 -3.27 2.22 -21.90
CA LEU A 232 -2.84 2.72 -20.59
C LEU A 232 -1.32 2.72 -20.41
N VAL A 233 -0.62 1.74 -20.97
CA VAL A 233 0.83 1.61 -20.84
C VAL A 233 1.60 2.37 -21.92
N GLN A 234 1.09 2.46 -23.15
CA GLN A 234 1.85 2.97 -24.29
C GLN A 234 1.48 4.40 -24.69
N GLU A 235 0.22 4.81 -24.49
CA GLU A 235 -0.26 6.13 -24.93
C GLU A 235 -0.19 7.19 -23.83
N LEU A 236 0.00 6.77 -22.57
CA LEU A 236 0.08 7.65 -21.40
C LEU A 236 1.53 7.97 -21.01
N THR A 237 1.76 9.19 -20.55
CA THR A 237 3.03 9.57 -19.90
C THR A 237 3.14 8.93 -18.51
N THR A 238 4.33 8.99 -17.91
CA THR A 238 4.55 8.50 -16.54
C THR A 238 3.60 9.19 -15.54
N GLU A 239 3.37 10.49 -15.68
CA GLU A 239 2.47 11.27 -14.82
C GLU A 239 1.01 10.86 -15.03
N GLU A 240 0.59 10.60 -16.27
CA GLU A 240 -0.77 10.12 -16.56
C GLU A 240 -1.00 8.70 -16.03
N LYS A 241 0.03 7.85 -16.04
CA LYS A 241 -0.02 6.50 -15.46
C LYS A 241 -0.24 6.54 -13.95
N THR A 242 0.44 7.43 -13.23
CA THR A 242 0.22 7.56 -11.77
C THR A 242 -1.20 8.04 -11.46
N ILE A 243 -1.76 8.95 -12.28
CA ILE A 243 -3.17 9.36 -12.20
C ILE A 243 -4.11 8.17 -12.37
N VAL A 244 -3.91 7.38 -13.42
CA VAL A 244 -4.72 6.19 -13.67
C VAL A 244 -4.59 5.18 -12.53
N ALA A 245 -3.38 4.95 -12.02
CA ALA A 245 -3.15 4.04 -10.91
C ALA A 245 -3.90 4.46 -9.64
N GLY A 246 -3.90 5.75 -9.31
CA GLY A 246 -4.70 6.27 -8.20
C GLY A 246 -6.20 6.10 -8.42
N LEU A 247 -6.70 6.26 -9.65
CA LEU A 247 -8.11 6.03 -9.97
C LEU A 247 -8.48 4.54 -9.91
N LEU A 248 -7.62 3.64 -10.37
CA LEU A 248 -7.82 2.18 -10.27
C LEU A 248 -7.86 1.74 -8.81
N ALA A 249 -6.91 2.20 -7.99
CA ALA A 249 -6.91 1.99 -6.55
C ALA A 249 -8.23 2.48 -5.92
N LYS A 250 -8.69 3.69 -6.29
CA LYS A 250 -9.91 4.29 -5.71
C LYS A 250 -11.20 3.60 -6.15
N THR A 251 -11.30 3.14 -7.40
CA THR A 251 -12.58 2.73 -8.00
C THR A 251 -12.77 1.23 -8.15
N ILE A 252 -11.70 0.47 -8.37
CA ILE A 252 -11.78 -0.97 -8.65
C ILE A 252 -11.21 -1.78 -7.50
N GLU A 253 -10.02 -1.41 -7.02
CA GLU A 253 -9.23 -2.27 -6.14
C GLU A 253 -9.52 -2.06 -4.65
N GLY A 254 -10.05 -0.88 -4.29
CA GLY A 254 -10.25 -0.48 -2.90
C GLY A 254 -8.91 -0.19 -2.22
N GLY A 255 -8.26 0.91 -2.60
CA GLY A 255 -6.96 1.29 -2.09
C GLY A 255 -7.00 1.52 -0.57
N GLU A 256 -6.28 0.69 0.16
CA GLU A 256 -6.12 0.81 1.61
C GLU A 256 -4.89 1.65 1.95
N VAL A 257 -5.00 2.41 3.03
CA VAL A 257 -3.91 3.27 3.50
C VAL A 257 -3.61 2.96 4.96
N VAL A 258 -2.33 2.78 5.28
CA VAL A 258 -1.85 2.56 6.65
C VAL A 258 -1.01 3.74 7.10
N GLU A 259 -1.31 4.26 8.28
CA GLU A 259 -0.58 5.36 8.89
C GLU A 259 0.30 4.83 10.03
N ILE A 260 1.61 5.01 9.89
CA ILE A 260 2.60 4.65 10.91
C ILE A 260 3.28 5.94 11.37
N ARG A 261 2.98 6.41 12.58
CA ARG A 261 3.58 7.64 13.13
C ARG A 261 4.79 7.35 14.01
N ALA A 262 4.67 6.30 14.81
CA ALA A 262 5.70 5.88 15.75
C ALA A 262 5.48 4.42 16.11
N VAL A 263 6.56 3.73 16.49
CA VAL A 263 6.46 2.46 17.18
C VAL A 263 6.66 2.74 18.66
N SER A 264 5.68 2.37 19.48
CA SER A 264 5.76 2.43 20.94
C SER A 264 5.87 1.02 21.50
N SER A 265 6.60 0.86 22.59
CA SER A 265 6.78 -0.40 23.30
C SER A 265 6.64 -0.14 24.79
N THR A 266 5.61 -0.71 25.40
CA THR A 266 5.48 -0.75 26.86
C THR A 266 5.85 -2.14 27.33
N SER A 267 6.96 -2.28 28.05
CA SER A 267 7.38 -3.55 28.65
C SER A 267 6.86 -3.66 30.07
N VAL A 268 6.31 -4.82 30.43
CA VAL A 268 5.92 -5.19 31.79
C VAL A 268 6.64 -6.49 32.12
N MET A 269 7.60 -6.42 33.02
CA MET A 269 8.53 -7.51 33.34
C MET A 269 8.45 -7.86 34.83
N VAL A 270 8.47 -9.15 35.13
CA VAL A 270 8.70 -9.65 36.49
C VAL A 270 10.11 -10.23 36.52
N ASN A 271 10.99 -9.59 37.26
CA ASN A 271 12.38 -9.98 37.42
C ASN A 271 12.60 -10.67 38.77
N ALA A 272 13.32 -11.78 38.76
CA ALA A 272 13.94 -12.37 39.94
C ALA A 272 15.43 -12.01 39.90
N CYS A 273 15.88 -11.29 40.91
CA CYS A 273 17.23 -10.78 41.06
C CYS A 273 17.92 -11.43 42.26
N TYR A 274 19.24 -11.57 42.16
CA TYR A 274 20.08 -12.03 43.25
C TYR A 274 21.28 -11.10 43.40
N ASP A 275 21.48 -10.62 44.62
CA ASP A 275 22.59 -9.79 45.06
C ASP A 275 23.67 -10.71 45.64
N LEU A 276 24.81 -10.74 44.96
CA LEU A 276 25.98 -11.46 45.41
C LEU A 276 26.68 -10.60 46.46
N LEU A 277 26.31 -10.83 47.73
CA LEU A 277 26.95 -10.19 48.88
C LEU A 277 28.45 -10.48 48.86
N SER A 278 29.26 -9.43 48.68
CA SER A 278 30.72 -9.49 48.83
C SER A 278 31.09 -8.87 50.16
N GLU A 279 31.77 -9.62 51.02
CA GLU A 279 32.34 -9.07 52.25
C GLU A 279 33.42 -8.03 51.90
N GLY A 280 33.27 -6.80 52.39
CA GLY A 280 34.36 -5.80 52.42
C GLY A 280 34.37 -4.70 51.33
N LEU A 281 33.40 -4.63 50.40
CA LEU A 281 33.26 -3.50 49.46
C LEU A 281 31.85 -2.90 49.53
N GLY A 282 31.73 -1.58 49.46
CA GLY A 282 30.45 -0.86 49.34
C GLY A 282 29.73 -1.05 47.99
N VAL A 283 30.10 -2.09 47.22
CA VAL A 283 29.58 -2.41 45.90
C VAL A 283 29.10 -3.86 45.91
N VAL A 284 27.84 -4.10 45.52
CA VAL A 284 27.20 -5.41 45.51
C VAL A 284 26.87 -5.82 44.06
N PRO A 285 27.57 -6.81 43.49
CA PRO A 285 27.19 -7.36 42.20
C PRO A 285 25.80 -7.99 42.23
N TYR A 286 25.03 -7.80 41.16
CA TYR A 286 23.69 -8.37 41.03
C TYR A 286 23.46 -8.97 39.64
N ALA A 287 22.60 -9.97 39.59
CA ALA A 287 22.08 -10.54 38.35
C ALA A 287 20.58 -10.77 38.45
N CYS A 288 19.85 -10.56 37.35
CA CYS A 288 18.42 -10.78 37.27
C CYS A 288 18.03 -11.59 36.03
N VAL A 289 17.01 -12.41 36.19
CA VAL A 289 16.26 -13.04 35.10
C VAL A 289 14.81 -12.61 35.18
N GLY A 290 14.27 -12.15 34.06
CA GLY A 290 12.92 -11.63 33.99
C GLY A 290 12.11 -12.24 32.86
N LEU A 291 10.82 -12.41 33.12
CA LEU A 291 9.81 -12.84 32.17
C LEU A 291 8.65 -11.87 32.22
N GLY A 292 8.05 -11.59 31.07
CA GLY A 292 7.00 -10.59 30.97
C GLY A 292 6.46 -10.45 29.56
N GLY A 293 5.89 -9.28 29.28
CA GLY A 293 5.34 -8.97 27.97
C GLY A 293 5.68 -7.57 27.51
N ASN A 294 5.82 -7.41 26.20
CA ASN A 294 5.88 -6.12 25.54
C ASN A 294 4.57 -5.86 24.80
N PHE A 295 3.98 -4.71 25.08
CA PHE A 295 2.82 -4.18 24.40
C PHE A 295 3.30 -3.20 23.35
N VAL A 296 3.33 -3.64 22.10
CA VAL A 296 3.88 -2.85 20.99
C VAL A 296 2.76 -2.20 20.20
N GLY A 297 2.80 -0.88 20.09
CA GLY A 297 1.87 -0.11 19.26
C GLY A 297 2.57 0.41 18.01
N VAL A 298 2.16 -0.07 16.84
CA VAL A 298 2.71 0.32 15.51
C VAL A 298 1.81 1.34 14.80
N VAL A 299 0.50 1.18 14.96
CA VAL A 299 -0.56 2.07 14.45
C VAL A 299 -1.31 2.64 15.65
N ASP A 300 -1.79 3.88 15.53
CA ASP A 300 -2.53 4.54 16.63
C ASP A 300 -3.74 3.69 17.06
N GLY A 301 -3.82 3.44 18.37
CA GLY A 301 -4.93 2.70 18.99
C GLY A 301 -4.87 1.17 18.86
N HIS A 302 -3.82 0.60 18.25
CA HIS A 302 -3.63 -0.86 18.19
C HIS A 302 -2.37 -1.29 18.93
N ILE A 303 -2.52 -2.24 19.86
CA ILE A 303 -1.46 -2.72 20.74
C ILE A 303 -1.39 -4.24 20.64
N THR A 304 -0.25 -4.76 20.21
CA THR A 304 -0.02 -6.21 20.10
C THR A 304 0.82 -6.69 21.30
N PRO A 305 0.29 -7.56 22.17
CA PRO A 305 1.06 -8.16 23.25
C PRO A 305 2.01 -9.23 22.70
N LYS A 306 3.28 -9.20 23.11
CA LYS A 306 4.29 -10.21 22.80
C LYS A 306 4.99 -10.65 24.07
N LEU A 307 5.30 -11.93 24.21
CA LEU A 307 6.09 -12.43 25.34
C LEU A 307 7.51 -11.86 25.24
N ALA A 308 8.12 -11.51 26.36
CA ALA A 308 9.49 -11.03 26.41
C ALA A 308 10.25 -11.63 27.60
N TYR A 309 11.57 -11.74 27.44
CA TYR A 309 12.47 -12.10 28.53
C TYR A 309 13.59 -11.07 28.64
N ARG A 310 14.10 -10.92 29.87
CA ARG A 310 15.14 -9.95 30.19
C ARG A 310 16.20 -10.58 31.08
N LEU A 311 17.45 -10.31 30.78
CA LEU A 311 18.61 -10.67 31.60
C LEU A 311 19.29 -9.38 32.00
N LYS A 312 19.51 -9.15 33.30
CA LYS A 312 20.22 -7.98 33.80
C LYS A 312 21.44 -8.43 34.59
N ALA A 313 22.53 -7.70 34.49
CA ALA A 313 23.69 -7.88 35.37
C ALA A 313 24.37 -6.54 35.60
N GLY A 314 24.84 -6.31 36.82
CA GLY A 314 25.46 -5.05 37.17
C GLY A 314 25.99 -5.01 38.60
N LEU A 315 26.21 -3.79 39.06
CA LEU A 315 26.72 -3.45 40.37
C LEU A 315 25.73 -2.50 41.04
N SER A 316 25.43 -2.75 42.30
CA SER A 316 24.70 -1.83 43.18
C SER A 316 25.67 -1.15 44.12
N TYR A 317 25.51 0.15 44.33
CA TYR A 317 26.29 0.96 45.27
C TYR A 317 25.33 1.61 46.27
N GLN A 318 25.54 1.34 47.55
CA GLN A 318 24.68 1.89 48.60
C GLN A 318 25.10 3.33 48.90
N LEU A 319 24.22 4.30 48.60
CA LEU A 319 24.45 5.72 48.87
C LEU A 319 24.02 6.09 50.30
N SER A 320 22.91 5.52 50.76
CA SER A 320 22.38 5.62 52.13
C SER A 320 21.65 4.31 52.49
N PRO A 321 21.21 4.11 53.75
CA PRO A 321 20.45 2.91 54.12
C PRO A 321 19.19 2.69 53.26
N GLU A 322 18.57 3.77 52.76
CA GLU A 322 17.34 3.75 51.96
C GLU A 322 17.58 3.96 50.45
N ILE A 323 18.76 4.41 50.03
CA ILE A 323 19.05 4.80 48.65
C ILE A 323 20.24 4.01 48.11
N SER A 324 20.04 3.32 46.99
CA SER A 324 21.10 2.62 46.26
C SER A 324 21.13 3.07 44.81
N ALA A 325 22.32 3.17 44.24
CA ALA A 325 22.55 3.41 42.81
C ALA A 325 22.89 2.08 42.13
N PHE A 326 22.33 1.83 40.95
CA PHE A 326 22.61 0.62 40.17
C PHE A 326 23.23 1.01 38.84
N ALA A 327 24.28 0.31 38.44
CA ALA A 327 24.90 0.42 37.13
C ALA A 327 25.04 -0.97 36.52
N GLY A 328 24.48 -1.18 35.34
CA GLY A 328 24.47 -2.51 34.73
C GLY A 328 24.09 -2.48 33.27
N GLY A 329 24.23 -3.65 32.64
CA GLY A 329 23.72 -3.92 31.31
C GLY A 329 22.51 -4.84 31.40
N PHE A 330 21.64 -4.73 30.40
CA PHE A 330 20.58 -5.70 30.22
C PHE A 330 20.49 -6.16 28.78
N TYR A 331 20.08 -7.42 28.62
CA TYR A 331 19.64 -7.98 27.37
C TYR A 331 18.12 -8.16 27.45
N HIS A 332 17.39 -7.52 26.54
CA HIS A 332 15.95 -7.65 26.46
C HIS A 332 15.58 -8.20 25.09
N ARG A 333 14.76 -9.26 25.07
CA ARG A 333 14.30 -9.88 23.84
C ARG A 333 12.81 -10.14 23.88
N VAL A 334 12.13 -9.60 22.87
CA VAL A 334 10.74 -9.93 22.55
C VAL A 334 10.74 -11.21 21.72
N VAL A 335 9.90 -12.16 22.12
CA VAL A 335 9.74 -13.46 21.46
C VAL A 335 8.80 -13.31 20.27
N GLY A 336 9.21 -13.84 19.13
CA GLY A 336 8.46 -13.80 17.88
C GLY A 336 9.40 -13.62 16.69
N ASP A 337 8.80 -13.60 15.51
CA ASP A 337 9.42 -13.35 14.21
C ASP A 337 9.47 -11.86 13.83
N GLY A 338 8.93 -10.99 14.71
CA GLY A 338 8.82 -9.55 14.45
C GLY A 338 7.65 -9.17 13.55
N VAL A 339 6.70 -10.09 13.33
CA VAL A 339 5.45 -9.82 12.59
C VAL A 339 4.37 -9.29 13.55
N TYR A 340 3.67 -8.26 13.09
CA TYR A 340 2.54 -7.64 13.78
C TYR A 340 1.34 -7.68 12.83
N ASP A 341 0.40 -8.56 13.15
CA ASP A 341 -0.81 -8.79 12.36
C ASP A 341 -1.99 -7.98 12.91
N ASP A 342 -3.08 -7.95 12.14
CA ASP A 342 -4.35 -7.30 12.48
C ASP A 342 -4.25 -5.78 12.74
N LEU A 343 -3.25 -5.13 12.13
CA LEU A 343 -3.12 -3.67 12.17
C LEU A 343 -4.26 -3.02 11.35
N PRO A 344 -4.95 -2.01 11.91
CA PRO A 344 -6.06 -1.37 11.21
C PRO A 344 -5.53 -0.58 10.01
N ALA A 345 -6.04 -0.91 8.82
CA ALA A 345 -5.94 -0.07 7.64
C ALA A 345 -7.14 0.88 7.57
N GLN A 346 -6.92 2.08 7.05
CA GLN A 346 -7.98 3.04 6.79
C GLN A 346 -8.37 2.99 5.32
N LEU A 347 -9.66 2.92 5.05
CA LEU A 347 -10.19 3.30 3.75
C LEU A 347 -10.08 4.83 3.63
N PRO A 348 -9.40 5.35 2.61
CA PRO A 348 -9.30 6.79 2.41
C PRO A 348 -10.70 7.38 2.24
N LEU A 349 -10.94 8.51 2.91
CA LEU A 349 -12.21 9.22 2.81
C LEU A 349 -12.48 9.61 1.34
N PRO A 350 -13.74 9.48 0.86
CA PRO A 350 -14.11 9.69 -0.55
C PRO A 350 -13.81 11.08 -1.09
#